data_AF-A0A6B3W967-F1
#
_entry.id   AF-A0A6B3W967-F1
#
_cell.length_a   1.000
_cell.length_b   1.000
_cell.length_c   1.000
_cell.angle_alpha   90.00
_cell.angle_beta   90.00
_cell.angle_gamma   90.00
#
_symmetry.space_group_name_H-M   'P 1'
#
loop_
_entity.id
_entity.type
_entity.pdbx_description
1 polymer ?
#
loop_
_entity_poly.entity_id
_entity_poly.type
_entity_poly.pdbx_seq_one_letter_code
_entity_poly.pdbx_strand_id
1 'polypeptide(L)'
;MSNRKEQNAPADQAWQPDELAGFRVGDLVRLPSVAGALEVVGVNLPSTLVLRTPSGQTIKAGYKAVSRASLRQIANRRKNP
;
A
#
# COMPACT_ATOMS: atom_id res chain seq x y z
N MET A 1 -9.44 44.67 -30.11
CA MET A 1 -8.29 44.18 -29.32
C MET A 1 -8.79 42.99 -28.52
N SER A 2 -8.38 41.78 -28.93
CA SER A 2 -8.98 40.53 -28.51
C SER A 2 -8.56 40.14 -27.09
N ASN A 3 -9.53 40.01 -26.18
CA ASN A 3 -9.37 39.39 -24.88
C ASN A 3 -8.91 37.93 -25.06
N ARG A 4 -7.60 37.70 -25.00
CA ARG A 4 -7.04 36.37 -24.87
C ARG A 4 -7.25 35.93 -23.42
N LYS A 5 -8.45 35.39 -23.14
CA LYS A 5 -8.65 34.49 -22.00
C LYS A 5 -7.76 33.28 -22.27
N GLU A 6 -6.53 33.32 -21.77
CA GLU A 6 -5.71 32.13 -21.60
C GLU A 6 -6.53 31.18 -20.73
N GLN A 7 -7.12 30.20 -21.41
CA GLN A 7 -7.76 29.06 -20.82
C GLN A 7 -6.73 28.44 -19.88
N ASN A 8 -6.95 28.62 -18.58
CA ASN A 8 -6.44 27.76 -17.53
C ASN A 8 -6.59 26.33 -18.03
N ALA A 9 -5.50 25.69 -18.43
CA ALA A 9 -5.46 24.26 -18.59
C ALA A 9 -5.51 23.67 -17.18
N PRO A 10 -6.57 22.95 -16.75
CA PRO A 10 -6.42 22.04 -15.63
C PRO A 10 -5.79 20.77 -16.21
N ALA A 11 -4.50 20.85 -16.55
CA ALA A 11 -3.71 19.69 -16.97
C ALA A 11 -2.66 19.34 -15.91
N ASP A 12 -2.88 19.76 -14.66
CA ASP A 12 -2.42 18.99 -13.50
C ASP A 12 -3.34 17.77 -13.42
N GLN A 13 -3.08 16.83 -14.32
CA GLN A 13 -3.63 15.48 -14.31
C GLN A 13 -3.20 14.89 -12.97
N ALA A 14 -4.01 15.16 -11.94
CA ALA A 14 -3.83 14.69 -10.58
C ALA A 14 -3.55 13.20 -10.69
N TRP A 15 -2.28 12.84 -10.52
CA TRP A 15 -1.84 11.46 -10.54
C TRP A 15 -2.55 10.81 -9.35
N GLN A 16 -3.66 10.11 -9.62
CA GLN A 16 -4.45 9.44 -8.62
C GLN A 16 -3.84 8.05 -8.42
N PRO A 17 -3.29 7.73 -7.24
CA PRO A 17 -2.77 6.41 -6.96
C PRO A 17 -3.94 5.47 -6.63
N ASP A 18 -4.80 5.22 -7.61
CA ASP A 18 -5.54 3.97 -7.70
C ASP A 18 -4.56 2.77 -7.79
N GLU A 19 -3.29 3.02 -8.14
CA GLU A 19 -2.38 2.07 -8.78
C GLU A 19 -1.45 1.25 -7.86
N LEU A 20 -1.54 1.37 -6.54
CA LEU A 20 -0.84 0.44 -5.64
C LEU A 20 -1.68 -0.79 -5.34
N ALA A 21 -2.27 -1.39 -6.38
CA ALA A 21 -3.15 -2.56 -6.30
C ALA A 21 -4.23 -2.45 -5.18
N GLY A 22 -4.64 -1.22 -4.85
CA GLY A 22 -5.56 -0.87 -3.77
C GLY A 22 -5.06 -1.07 -2.33
N PHE A 23 -3.76 -1.24 -2.06
CA PHE A 23 -3.22 -1.37 -0.70
C PHE A 23 -3.34 -0.04 0.07
N ARG A 24 -3.77 -0.12 1.33
CA ARG A 24 -3.98 1.04 2.22
C ARG A 24 -3.16 0.90 3.50
N VAL A 25 -2.84 2.03 4.12
CA VAL A 25 -2.28 2.04 5.49
C VAL A 25 -3.29 1.37 6.43
N GLY A 26 -2.79 0.49 7.30
CA GLY A 26 -3.57 -0.40 8.17
C GLY A 26 -3.88 -1.77 7.56
N ASP A 27 -3.64 -1.97 6.25
CA ASP A 27 -3.82 -3.30 5.65
C ASP A 27 -2.81 -4.29 6.22
N LEU A 28 -3.27 -5.51 6.47
CA LEU A 28 -2.38 -6.62 6.80
C LEU A 28 -1.96 -7.32 5.51
N VAL A 29 -0.64 -7.46 5.33
CA VAL A 29 -0.02 -8.09 4.18
C VAL A 29 0.98 -9.15 4.62
N ARG A 30 1.40 -10.00 3.69
CA ARG A 30 2.47 -10.98 3.91
C ARG A 30 3.58 -10.77 2.90
N LEU A 31 4.81 -10.94 3.38
CA LEU A 31 5.99 -11.09 2.56
C LEU A 31 6.43 -12.56 2.60
N PRO A 32 6.79 -13.17 1.46
CA PRO A 32 7.32 -14.54 1.44
C PRO A 32 8.57 -14.71 2.32
N SER A 33 9.40 -13.67 2.39
CA SER A 33 10.66 -13.67 3.14
C SER A 33 10.49 -13.37 4.64
N VAL A 34 9.29 -13.04 5.12
CA VAL A 34 9.05 -12.66 6.52
C VAL A 34 7.94 -13.53 7.11
N ALA A 35 8.25 -14.24 8.18
CA ALA A 35 7.28 -15.07 8.88
C ALA A 35 6.28 -14.17 9.64
N GLY A 36 5.04 -14.11 9.15
CA GLY A 36 3.94 -13.43 9.84
C GLY A 36 3.17 -12.45 8.97
N ALA A 37 2.13 -11.85 9.54
CA ALA A 37 1.43 -10.72 8.93
C ALA A 37 2.18 -9.43 9.28
N LEU A 38 2.25 -8.53 8.32
CA LEU A 38 2.85 -7.21 8.43
C LEU A 38 1.78 -6.16 8.19
N GLU A 39 1.84 -5.06 8.91
CA GLU A 39 0.91 -3.94 8.74
C GLU A 39 1.50 -2.93 7.76
N VAL A 40 0.74 -2.50 6.77
CA VAL A 40 1.13 -1.38 5.92
C VAL A 40 1.04 -0.10 6.76
N VAL A 41 2.17 0.52 7.07
CA VAL A 41 2.23 1.78 7.82
C VAL A 41 2.53 2.98 6.93
N GLY A 42 2.88 2.74 5.68
CA GLY A 42 3.16 3.79 4.73
C GLY A 42 3.18 3.29 3.30
N VAL A 43 2.99 4.22 2.39
CA VAL A 43 2.87 3.95 0.97
C VAL A 43 3.75 4.96 0.25
N ASN A 44 4.89 4.49 -0.27
CA ASN A 44 5.87 5.29 -0.98
C ASN A 44 5.78 5.03 -2.48
N LEU A 45 5.43 6.08 -3.21
CA LEU A 45 5.22 6.03 -4.64
C LEU A 45 6.57 5.89 -5.37
N PRO A 46 6.60 5.24 -6.55
CA PRO A 46 5.45 4.69 -7.27
C PRO A 46 5.05 3.27 -6.87
N SER A 47 5.88 2.54 -6.11
CA SER A 47 5.70 1.07 -5.99
C SER A 47 6.15 0.43 -4.68
N THR A 48 6.44 1.21 -3.64
CA THR A 48 7.00 0.71 -2.38
C THR A 48 6.00 0.84 -1.24
N LEU A 49 5.80 -0.23 -0.48
CA LEU A 49 5.06 -0.22 0.77
C LEU A 49 6.05 -0.20 1.93
N VAL A 50 5.73 0.60 2.95
CA VAL A 50 6.39 0.58 4.25
C VAL A 50 5.54 -0.28 5.16
N LEU A 51 6.12 -1.37 5.63
CA LEU A 51 5.47 -2.38 6.42
C LEU A 51 6.03 -2.37 7.84
N ARG A 52 5.20 -2.67 8.83
CA ARG A 52 5.60 -2.84 10.23
C ARG A 52 5.38 -4.29 10.63
N THR A 53 6.41 -4.86 11.23
CA THR A 53 6.37 -6.19 11.85
C THR A 53 5.70 -6.14 13.23
N PRO A 54 5.20 -7.27 13.76
CA PRO A 54 4.66 -7.33 15.12
C PRO A 54 5.67 -6.96 16.22
N SER A 55 6.97 -7.10 15.94
CA SER A 55 8.05 -6.68 16.85
C SER A 55 8.35 -5.17 16.78
N GLY A 56 7.63 -4.41 15.93
CA GLY A 56 7.79 -2.97 15.78
C GLY A 56 8.83 -2.52 14.74
N GLN A 57 9.57 -3.45 14.13
CA GLN A 57 10.53 -3.12 13.07
C GLN A 57 9.82 -2.76 11.77
N THR A 58 10.38 -1.82 11.01
CA THR A 58 9.87 -1.40 9.70
C THR A 58 10.65 -2.02 8.55
N ILE A 59 9.92 -2.44 7.50
CA ILE A 59 10.46 -3.09 6.31
C ILE A 59 9.91 -2.36 5.09
N LYS A 60 10.74 -2.11 4.09
CA LYS A 60 10.31 -1.58 2.79
C LYS A 60 10.24 -2.72 1.80
N ALA A 61 9.11 -2.85 1.10
CA ALA A 61 8.95 -3.87 0.08
C ALA A 61 8.11 -3.38 -1.10
N GLY A 62 8.38 -3.91 -2.29
CA GLY A 62 7.57 -3.60 -3.46
C GLY A 62 6.16 -4.17 -3.33
N TYR A 63 5.14 -3.46 -3.83
CA TYR A 63 3.74 -3.94 -3.74
C TYR A 63 3.53 -5.30 -4.44
N LYS A 64 4.33 -5.62 -5.47
CA LYS A 64 4.27 -6.92 -6.17
C LYS A 64 4.83 -8.08 -5.34
N ALA A 65 5.70 -7.79 -4.38
CA ALA A 65 6.30 -8.80 -3.51
C ALA A 65 5.40 -9.12 -2.31
N VAL A 66 4.40 -8.29 -2.03
CA VAL A 66 3.44 -8.53 -0.93
C VAL A 66 2.16 -9.15 -1.46
N SER A 67 1.50 -9.92 -0.60
CA SER A 67 0.13 -10.40 -0.82
C SER A 67 -0.76 -9.91 0.32
N ARG A 68 -2.02 -9.56 0.03
CA ARG A 68 -2.99 -9.22 1.08
C ARG A 68 -3.21 -10.40 2.00
N ALA A 69 -3.01 -10.20 3.30
CA ALA A 69 -3.40 -11.18 4.29
C ALA A 69 -4.92 -11.07 4.46
N SER A 70 -5.68 -12.02 3.91
CA SER A 70 -7.13 -12.06 4.15
C SER A 70 -7.39 -12.34 5.65
N LEU A 71 -8.32 -11.60 6.26
CA LEU A 71 -8.77 -11.80 7.65
C LEU A 71 -9.13 -13.27 7.96
N ARG A 72 -9.66 -14.02 6.97
CA ARG A 72 -9.92 -15.47 7.07
C ARG A 72 -8.67 -16.30 7.37
N GLN A 73 -7.48 -15.89 6.91
CA GLN A 73 -6.22 -16.62 7.12
C GLN A 73 -5.54 -16.27 8.46
N ILE A 74 -5.89 -15.15 9.07
CA ILE A 74 -5.33 -14.73 10.37
C ILE A 74 -6.01 -15.49 11.52
N ALA A 75 -7.31 -15.78 11.37
CA ALA A 75 -8.09 -16.58 12.32
C ALA A 75 -7.62 -18.05 12.42
N ASN A 76 -7.04 -18.61 11.34
CA ASN A 76 -6.66 -20.03 11.28
C ASN A 76 -5.34 -20.39 11.98
N ARG A 77 -4.61 -19.42 12.55
CA ARG A 77 -3.42 -19.72 13.40
C ARG A 77 -3.69 -19.65 14.91
N ARG A 78 -4.92 -19.33 15.34
CA ARG A 78 -5.32 -19.33 16.76
C ARG A 78 -6.06 -20.60 17.20
N LYS A 79 -6.08 -21.65 16.37
CA LYS A 79 -6.58 -22.98 16.73
C LYS A 79 -5.56 -24.02 16.31
N ASN A 80 -4.53 -24.19 17.11
CA ASN A 80 -3.94 -25.51 17.28
C ASN A 80 -3.69 -25.67 18.79
N PRO A 81 -4.39 -26.60 19.47
CA PRO A 81 -4.25 -26.84 20.91
C PRO A 81 -2.83 -27.33 21.27
#